data_AF-A0A2E5KLR5-F1
#
_entry.id   AF-A0A2E5KLR5-F1
#
_cell.length_a   1.000
_cell.length_b   1.000
_cell.length_c   1.000
_cell.angle_alpha   90.00
_cell.angle_beta   90.00
_cell.angle_gamma   90.00
#
_symmetry.space_group_name_H-M   'P 1'
#
loop_
_entity.id
_entity.type
_entity.pdbx_description
1 polymer ?
#
loop_
_entity_poly.entity_id
_entity_poly.type
_entity_poly.pdbx_seq_one_letter_code
_entity_poly.pdbx_strand_id
1 'polypeptide(L)'
;MAVGLFLFIMVLEGGNRHDWFTSDYITRLSMISGFCLIVFVAIQLLRKGPYINLRLYGRRNFGICCLLYFGFGIGVFGTVFIIALYLIQVPQYTATQVSTVIMWIDIPQIVAAPLVLWLLPRVDARLLMGIGCLLFSVSCFLNVNMSFDTGYWELMFVNIVRAVCQLFLMVVVPIFATSLMEASNHRTASAILNMTRDIGGAVGIACLSTGIFPTLRLPR
;
A
#
# COMPACT_ATOMS: atom_id res chain seq x y z
N MET A 1 -1.20 -0.09 -20.01
CA MET A 1 -0.85 -0.26 -18.58
C MET A 1 -1.30 0.93 -17.75
N ALA A 2 -0.67 2.11 -17.89
CA ALA A 2 -0.95 3.29 -17.05
C ALA A 2 -2.44 3.65 -17.04
N VAL A 3 -3.08 3.74 -18.20
CA VAL A 3 -4.52 4.02 -18.32
C VAL A 3 -5.36 2.94 -17.63
N GLY A 4 -5.08 1.66 -17.88
CA GLY A 4 -5.84 0.55 -17.28
C GLY A 4 -5.75 0.52 -15.75
N LEU A 5 -4.54 0.73 -15.20
CA LEU A 5 -4.32 0.78 -13.75
C LEU A 5 -4.90 2.04 -13.11
N PHE A 6 -4.76 3.18 -13.75
CA PHE A 6 -5.35 4.43 -13.27
C PHE A 6 -6.86 4.30 -13.14
N LEU A 7 -7.52 3.79 -14.18
CA LEU A 7 -8.95 3.52 -14.16
C LEU A 7 -9.32 2.47 -13.11
N PHE A 8 -8.47 1.46 -12.91
CA PHE A 8 -8.69 0.43 -11.89
C PHE A 8 -8.66 1.01 -10.48
N ILE A 9 -7.66 1.83 -10.17
CA ILE A 9 -7.54 2.50 -8.86
C ILE A 9 -8.73 3.44 -8.66
N MET A 10 -9.14 4.20 -9.68
CA MET A 10 -10.33 5.06 -9.61
C MET A 10 -11.63 4.28 -9.33
N VAL A 11 -11.77 3.07 -9.88
CA VAL A 11 -12.90 2.18 -9.55
C VAL A 11 -12.84 1.76 -8.08
N LEU A 12 -11.66 1.41 -7.57
CA LEU A 12 -11.51 0.96 -6.18
C LEU A 12 -11.76 2.10 -5.17
N GLU A 13 -11.21 3.29 -5.41
CA GLU A 13 -11.40 4.45 -4.53
C GLU A 13 -12.81 5.05 -4.64
N GLY A 14 -13.35 5.13 -5.85
CA GLY A 14 -14.66 5.71 -6.13
C GLY A 14 -15.82 4.74 -5.96
N GLY A 15 -15.56 3.42 -5.90
CA GLY A 15 -16.57 2.38 -5.87
C GLY A 15 -17.57 2.57 -4.73
N ASN A 16 -17.07 2.71 -3.50
CA ASN A 16 -17.95 2.90 -2.34
C ASN A 16 -18.77 4.21 -2.40
N ARG A 17 -18.18 5.30 -2.93
CA ARG A 17 -18.87 6.59 -3.05
C ARG A 17 -20.01 6.57 -4.07
N HIS A 18 -19.92 5.70 -5.07
CA HIS A 18 -20.84 5.63 -6.20
C HIS A 18 -21.67 4.33 -6.20
N ASP A 19 -21.89 3.70 -5.04
CA ASP A 19 -22.67 2.46 -4.91
C ASP A 19 -22.18 1.31 -5.83
N TRP A 20 -20.86 1.24 -6.05
CA TRP A 20 -20.17 0.22 -6.82
C TRP A 20 -20.77 0.04 -8.23
N PHE A 21 -21.09 -1.20 -8.62
CA PHE A 21 -21.59 -1.55 -9.95
C PHE A 21 -23.04 -1.13 -10.20
N THR A 22 -23.71 -0.55 -9.19
CA THR A 22 -25.03 0.07 -9.37
C THR A 22 -24.92 1.35 -10.19
N SER A 23 -23.77 2.03 -10.14
CA SER A 23 -23.52 3.22 -10.95
C SER A 23 -22.97 2.85 -12.33
N ASP A 24 -23.66 3.33 -13.36
CA ASP A 24 -23.21 3.24 -14.76
C ASP A 24 -21.80 3.80 -14.98
N TYR A 25 -21.40 4.80 -14.18
CA TYR A 25 -20.07 5.40 -14.26
C TYR A 25 -18.98 4.40 -13.84
N ILE A 26 -19.14 3.75 -12.68
CA ILE A 26 -18.18 2.77 -12.17
C ILE A 26 -18.16 1.53 -13.07
N THR A 27 -19.33 1.03 -13.50
CA THR A 27 -19.41 -0.15 -14.37
C THR A 27 -18.72 0.08 -15.71
N ARG A 28 -18.87 1.25 -16.34
CA ARG A 28 -18.14 1.61 -17.56
C ARG A 28 -16.63 1.71 -17.31
N LEU A 29 -16.22 2.35 -16.21
CA LEU A 29 -14.82 2.45 -15.83
C LEU A 29 -14.16 1.07 -15.61
N SER A 30 -14.86 0.16 -14.94
CA SER A 30 -14.42 -1.22 -14.70
C SER A 30 -14.25 -2.00 -15.99
N MET A 31 -15.20 -1.87 -16.94
CA MET A 31 -15.09 -2.53 -18.25
C MET A 31 -13.89 -2.02 -19.05
N ILE A 32 -13.70 -0.70 -19.13
CA ILE A 32 -12.57 -0.09 -19.85
C ILE A 32 -11.24 -0.47 -19.18
N SER A 33 -11.18 -0.40 -17.85
CA SER A 33 -10.01 -0.80 -17.07
C SER A 33 -9.64 -2.27 -17.32
N GLY A 34 -10.63 -3.18 -17.21
CA GLY A 34 -10.45 -4.60 -17.44
C GLY A 34 -9.96 -4.88 -18.86
N PHE A 35 -10.56 -4.26 -19.88
CA PHE A 35 -10.12 -4.40 -21.26
C PHE A 35 -8.67 -3.93 -21.45
N CYS A 36 -8.32 -2.73 -20.95
CA CYS A 36 -6.95 -2.20 -21.05
C CYS A 36 -5.91 -3.06 -20.33
N LEU A 37 -6.26 -3.66 -19.19
CA LEU A 37 -5.36 -4.55 -18.44
C LEU A 37 -5.18 -5.89 -19.16
N ILE A 38 -6.26 -6.50 -19.66
CA ILE A 38 -6.21 -7.77 -20.41
C ILE A 38 -5.35 -7.59 -21.67
N VAL A 39 -5.61 -6.54 -22.46
CA VAL A 39 -4.83 -6.24 -23.66
C VAL A 39 -3.36 -6.00 -23.31
N PHE A 40 -3.08 -5.29 -22.22
CA PHE A 40 -1.71 -5.08 -21.76
C PHE A 40 -1.01 -6.39 -21.39
N VAL A 41 -1.64 -7.24 -20.60
CA VAL A 41 -1.08 -8.55 -20.18
C VAL A 41 -0.84 -9.43 -21.41
N ALA A 42 -1.81 -9.51 -22.32
CA ALA A 42 -1.69 -10.28 -23.57
C ALA A 42 -0.49 -9.81 -24.40
N ILE A 43 -0.34 -8.50 -24.62
CA ILE A 43 0.78 -7.93 -25.37
C ILE A 43 2.12 -8.27 -24.69
N GLN A 44 2.23 -8.10 -23.37
CA GLN A 44 3.48 -8.38 -22.66
C GLN A 44 3.86 -9.86 -22.65
N LEU A 45 2.88 -10.78 -22.64
CA LEU A 45 3.15 -12.22 -22.66
C LEU A 45 3.52 -12.71 -24.06
N LEU A 46 2.91 -12.16 -25.10
CA LEU A 46 3.11 -12.58 -26.50
C LEU A 46 4.36 -11.96 -27.14
N ARG A 47 4.82 -10.79 -26.69
CA ARG A 47 5.97 -10.10 -27.29
C ARG A 47 7.30 -10.75 -26.89
N LYS A 48 8.18 -11.01 -27.86
CA LYS A 48 9.51 -11.62 -27.64
C LYS A 48 10.49 -10.70 -26.88
N GLY A 49 10.30 -9.38 -26.95
CA GLY A 49 11.01 -8.37 -26.17
C GLY A 49 10.03 -7.50 -25.38
N PRO A 50 9.49 -7.99 -24.25
CA PRO A 50 8.54 -7.24 -23.45
C PRO A 50 9.24 -6.08 -22.73
N TYR A 51 8.60 -4.92 -22.69
CA TYR A 51 9.08 -3.79 -21.89
C TYR A 51 8.94 -4.08 -20.39
N ILE A 52 7.89 -4.84 -20.02
CA ILE A 52 7.64 -5.30 -18.67
C ILE A 52 7.57 -6.82 -18.72
N ASN A 53 8.63 -7.45 -18.22
CA ASN A 53 8.73 -8.89 -18.12
C ASN A 53 7.81 -9.43 -17.00
N LEU A 54 6.56 -9.72 -17.33
CA LEU A 54 5.59 -10.30 -16.40
C LEU A 54 5.94 -11.73 -15.95
N ARG A 55 6.88 -12.40 -16.64
CA ARG A 55 7.36 -13.74 -16.26
C ARG A 55 8.10 -13.74 -14.92
N LEU A 56 8.49 -12.55 -14.43
CA LEU A 56 9.11 -12.39 -13.12
C LEU A 56 8.18 -12.83 -11.97
N TYR A 57 6.87 -12.65 -12.10
CA TYR A 57 5.89 -13.14 -11.11
C TYR A 57 5.99 -14.66 -10.88
N GLY A 58 6.39 -15.43 -11.90
CA GLY A 58 6.56 -16.88 -11.78
C GLY A 58 7.78 -17.32 -10.99
N ARG A 59 8.72 -16.40 -10.68
CA ARG A 59 9.90 -16.73 -9.86
C ARG A 59 9.51 -16.71 -8.39
N ARG A 60 9.65 -17.84 -7.68
CA ARG A 60 9.23 -18.04 -6.28
C ARG A 60 9.60 -16.86 -5.35
N ASN A 61 10.86 -16.46 -5.32
CA ASN A 61 11.32 -15.38 -4.43
C ASN A 61 10.68 -14.03 -4.78
N PHE A 62 10.55 -13.72 -6.08
CA PHE A 62 9.94 -12.47 -6.54
C PHE A 62 8.42 -12.45 -6.30
N GLY A 63 7.74 -13.58 -6.52
CA GLY A 63 6.33 -13.74 -6.21
C GLY A 63 6.03 -13.56 -4.72
N ILE A 64 6.90 -14.09 -3.84
CA ILE A 64 6.80 -13.86 -2.38
C ILE A 64 6.98 -12.37 -2.05
N CYS A 65 7.97 -11.68 -2.64
CA CYS A 65 8.13 -10.24 -2.46
C CYS A 65 6.91 -9.45 -2.93
N CYS A 66 6.32 -9.82 -4.07
CA CYS A 66 5.08 -9.21 -4.56
C CYS A 66 3.93 -9.43 -3.59
N LEU A 67 3.75 -10.65 -3.06
CA LEU A 67 2.71 -10.96 -2.08
C LEU A 67 2.89 -10.16 -0.78
N LEU A 68 4.14 -10.06 -0.29
CA LEU A 68 4.48 -9.25 0.87
C LEU A 68 4.15 -7.77 0.63
N TYR A 69 4.50 -7.23 -0.54
CA TYR A 69 4.20 -5.85 -0.91
C TYR A 69 2.72 -5.58 -1.11
N PHE A 70 1.97 -6.55 -1.63
CA PHE A 70 0.53 -6.47 -1.74
C PHE A 70 -0.13 -6.35 -0.36
N GLY A 71 0.20 -7.26 0.56
CA GLY A 71 -0.33 -7.24 1.93
C GLY A 71 0.12 -6.00 2.72
N PHE A 72 1.39 -5.61 2.56
CA PHE A 72 1.91 -4.37 3.11
C PHE A 72 1.18 -3.14 2.57
N GLY A 73 0.87 -3.10 1.27
CA GLY A 73 0.04 -2.07 0.66
C GLY A 73 -1.33 -1.98 1.34
N ILE A 74 -2.04 -3.10 1.46
CA ILE A 74 -3.35 -3.16 2.16
C ILE A 74 -3.23 -2.53 3.55
N GLY A 75 -2.23 -2.95 4.33
CA GLY A 75 -2.03 -2.46 5.69
C GLY A 75 -1.67 -0.98 5.78
N VAL A 76 -0.66 -0.54 5.03
CA VAL A 76 -0.15 0.84 5.12
C VAL A 76 -1.20 1.84 4.69
N PHE A 77 -1.75 1.67 3.49
CA PHE A 77 -2.73 2.60 2.93
C PHE A 77 -4.06 2.52 3.71
N GLY A 78 -4.47 1.32 4.12
CA GLY A 78 -5.65 1.13 4.95
C GLY A 78 -5.54 1.83 6.31
N THR A 79 -4.41 1.68 7.01
CA THR A 79 -4.20 2.33 8.31
C THR A 79 -4.09 3.85 8.17
N VAL A 80 -3.44 4.37 7.13
CA VAL A 80 -3.42 5.83 6.87
C VAL A 80 -4.83 6.36 6.62
N PHE A 81 -5.63 5.64 5.83
CA PHE A 81 -7.02 6.00 5.55
C PHE A 81 -7.89 6.00 6.81
N ILE A 82 -7.81 4.96 7.65
CA ILE A 82 -8.57 4.88 8.92
C ILE A 82 -8.17 6.01 9.86
N ILE A 83 -6.88 6.27 10.05
CA ILE A 83 -6.41 7.34 10.95
C ILE A 83 -6.89 8.71 10.47
N ALA A 84 -6.81 8.98 9.16
CA ALA A 84 -7.32 10.23 8.59
C ALA A 84 -8.83 10.38 8.82
N LEU A 85 -9.62 9.32 8.56
CA LEU A 85 -11.06 9.33 8.82
C LEU A 85 -11.38 9.53 10.30
N TYR A 86 -10.67 8.85 11.20
CA TYR A 86 -10.84 9.00 12.64
C TYR A 86 -10.62 10.45 13.08
N LEU A 87 -9.51 11.07 12.66
CA LEU A 87 -9.18 12.46 13.02
C LEU A 87 -10.23 13.47 12.51
N ILE A 88 -10.80 13.22 11.33
CA ILE A 88 -11.85 14.07 10.76
C ILE A 88 -13.19 13.87 11.48
N GLN A 89 -13.54 12.64 11.84
CA GLN A 89 -14.89 12.33 12.33
C GLN A 89 -15.04 12.41 13.85
N VAL A 90 -14.01 12.01 14.61
CA VAL A 90 -14.10 11.92 16.07
C VAL A 90 -13.64 13.22 16.74
N PRO A 91 -12.36 13.64 16.62
CA PRO A 91 -11.91 14.94 17.15
C PRO A 91 -12.30 16.16 16.30
N GLN A 92 -12.93 15.95 15.13
CA GLN A 92 -13.33 17.03 14.19
C GLN A 92 -12.15 17.91 13.75
N TYR A 93 -10.98 17.30 13.51
CA TYR A 93 -9.80 18.03 13.04
C TYR A 93 -10.02 18.59 11.64
N THR A 94 -9.50 19.79 11.42
CA THR A 94 -9.44 20.41 10.08
C THR A 94 -8.46 19.66 9.19
N ALA A 95 -8.63 19.75 7.86
CA ALA A 95 -7.75 19.09 6.89
C ALA A 95 -6.26 19.42 7.10
N THR A 96 -5.95 20.65 7.49
CA THR A 96 -4.59 21.10 7.81
C THR A 96 -4.02 20.34 9.01
N GLN A 97 -4.80 20.18 10.08
CA GLN A 97 -4.37 19.46 11.28
C GLN A 97 -4.14 17.97 11.02
N VAL A 98 -5.03 17.34 10.23
CA VAL A 98 -4.85 15.93 9.83
C VAL A 98 -3.56 15.76 9.04
N SER A 99 -3.28 16.69 8.12
CA SER A 99 -2.04 16.68 7.34
C SER A 99 -0.81 16.84 8.23
N THR A 100 -0.88 17.68 9.27
CA THR A 100 0.19 17.82 10.27
C THR A 100 0.43 16.53 11.05
N VAL A 101 -0.61 15.81 11.47
CA VAL A 101 -0.46 14.51 12.16
C VAL A 101 0.17 13.47 11.23
N ILE A 102 -0.29 13.40 9.98
CA ILE A 102 0.23 12.45 8.99
C ILE A 102 1.69 12.77 8.62
N MET A 103 2.09 14.05 8.59
CA MET A 103 3.49 14.45 8.34
C MET A 103 4.48 13.84 9.34
N TRP A 104 4.06 13.57 10.57
CA TRP A 104 4.88 12.89 11.58
C TRP A 104 5.16 11.41 11.25
N ILE A 105 4.53 10.85 10.22
CA ILE A 105 4.88 9.52 9.68
C ILE A 105 6.13 9.61 8.80
N ASP A 106 6.35 10.71 8.08
CA ASP A 106 7.42 10.80 7.08
C ASP A 106 8.75 11.27 7.68
N ILE A 107 8.73 12.18 8.67
CA ILE A 107 9.94 12.68 9.33
C ILE A 107 10.77 11.53 9.95
N PRO A 108 10.19 10.60 10.73
CA PRO A 108 10.94 9.48 11.28
C PRO A 108 11.49 8.55 10.20
N GLN A 109 10.81 8.41 9.06
CA GLN A 109 11.33 7.61 7.95
C GLN A 109 12.60 8.21 7.37
N ILE A 110 12.65 9.52 7.18
CA ILE A 110 13.85 10.21 6.69
C ILE A 110 15.02 10.01 7.67
N VAL A 111 14.76 10.15 8.96
CA VAL A 111 15.79 9.97 10.00
C VAL A 111 16.24 8.50 10.13
N ALA A 112 15.32 7.55 9.95
CA ALA A 112 15.63 6.12 10.03
C ALA A 112 16.24 5.54 8.74
N ALA A 113 16.20 6.26 7.61
CA ALA A 113 16.71 5.76 6.32
C ALA A 113 18.20 5.37 6.35
N PRO A 114 19.12 6.19 6.91
CA PRO A 114 20.52 5.82 7.04
C PRO A 114 20.72 4.53 7.86
N LEU A 115 19.90 4.34 8.90
CA LEU A 115 19.96 3.13 9.74
C LEU A 115 19.63 1.90 8.90
N VAL A 116 18.53 1.90 8.15
CA VAL A 116 18.13 0.76 7.32
C VAL A 116 19.19 0.45 6.26
N LEU A 117 19.72 1.48 5.59
CA LEU A 117 20.78 1.33 4.58
C LEU A 117 22.09 0.78 5.17
N TRP A 118 22.39 1.14 6.42
CA TRP A 118 23.55 0.62 7.15
C TRP A 118 23.36 -0.83 7.61
N LEU A 119 22.15 -1.24 7.99
CA LEU A 119 21.87 -2.64 8.36
C LEU A 119 21.87 -3.59 7.15
N LEU A 120 21.47 -3.09 5.98
CA LEU A 120 21.25 -3.90 4.77
C LEU A 120 22.45 -4.77 4.33
N PRO A 121 23.72 -4.30 4.37
CA PRO A 121 24.87 -5.14 4.06
C PRO A 121 25.31 -6.05 5.23
N ARG A 122 24.80 -5.85 6.44
CA ARG A 122 25.27 -6.56 7.67
C ARG A 122 24.36 -7.71 8.10
N VAL A 123 23.12 -7.71 7.66
CA VAL A 123 22.10 -8.66 8.12
C VAL A 123 21.33 -9.19 6.91
N ASP A 124 20.98 -10.47 6.95
CA ASP A 124 20.22 -11.10 5.88
C ASP A 124 18.90 -10.36 5.60
N ALA A 125 18.71 -9.97 4.33
CA ALA A 125 17.51 -9.25 3.89
C ALA A 125 16.20 -9.99 4.23
N ARG A 126 16.22 -11.33 4.26
CA ARG A 126 15.06 -12.15 4.66
C ARG A 126 14.68 -11.93 6.13
N LEU A 127 15.68 -11.82 7.01
CA LEU A 127 15.46 -11.52 8.42
C LEU A 127 14.91 -10.11 8.58
N LEU A 128 15.46 -9.12 7.85
CA LEU A 128 14.97 -7.74 7.86
C LEU A 128 13.51 -7.64 7.39
N MET A 129 13.15 -8.36 6.32
CA MET A 129 11.75 -8.41 5.86
C MET A 129 10.83 -9.02 6.92
N GLY A 130 11.25 -10.09 7.58
CA GLY A 130 10.51 -10.73 8.66
C GLY A 130 10.31 -9.79 9.86
N ILE A 131 11.38 -9.13 10.31
CA ILE A 131 11.34 -8.14 11.40
C ILE A 131 10.43 -6.98 11.02
N GLY A 132 10.53 -6.45 9.80
CA GLY A 132 9.65 -5.39 9.30
C GLY A 132 8.17 -5.78 9.34
N CYS A 133 7.83 -7.00 8.89
CA CYS A 133 6.46 -7.51 8.95
C CYS A 133 5.96 -7.69 10.38
N LEU A 134 6.79 -8.25 11.27
CA LEU A 134 6.45 -8.44 12.68
C LEU A 134 6.20 -7.11 13.36
N LEU A 135 7.11 -6.15 13.22
CA LEU A 135 6.97 -4.83 13.84
C LEU A 135 5.78 -4.05 13.26
N PHE A 136 5.53 -4.17 11.96
CA PHE A 136 4.34 -3.59 11.34
C PHE A 136 3.05 -4.18 11.93
N SER A 137 3.02 -5.50 12.14
CA SER A 137 1.88 -6.19 12.76
C SER A 137 1.67 -5.76 14.22
N VAL A 138 2.75 -5.63 15.00
CA VAL A 138 2.72 -5.11 16.38
C VAL A 138 2.21 -3.67 16.40
N SER A 139 2.67 -2.82 15.47
CA SER A 139 2.19 -1.44 15.35
C SER A 139 0.70 -1.36 15.02
N CYS A 140 0.20 -2.24 14.16
CA CYS A 140 -1.25 -2.35 13.92
C CYS A 140 -1.98 -2.81 15.18
N PHE A 141 -1.42 -3.74 15.94
CA PHE A 141 -2.01 -4.22 17.20
C PHE A 141 -2.08 -3.12 18.28
N LEU A 142 -1.10 -2.22 18.32
CA LEU A 142 -1.13 -1.06 19.22
C LEU A 142 -2.30 -0.10 18.92
N ASN A 143 -2.83 -0.08 17.70
CA ASN A 143 -4.01 0.71 17.34
C ASN A 143 -5.34 0.03 17.73
N VAL A 144 -5.34 -1.22 18.21
CA VAL A 144 -6.59 -1.94 18.52
C VAL A 144 -7.34 -1.33 19.71
N ASN A 145 -6.62 -0.76 20.68
CA ASN A 145 -7.21 -0.14 21.87
C ASN A 145 -7.52 1.36 21.69
N MET A 146 -7.44 1.86 20.45
CA MET A 146 -7.70 3.27 20.15
C MET A 146 -9.16 3.59 20.48
N SER A 147 -9.35 4.55 21.37
CA SER A 147 -10.66 4.94 21.93
C SER A 147 -10.88 6.45 21.74
N PHE A 148 -12.08 6.93 22.06
CA PHE A 148 -12.44 8.36 21.92
C PHE A 148 -11.51 9.34 22.67
N ASP A 149 -10.82 8.86 23.71
CA ASP A 149 -9.86 9.62 24.51
C ASP A 149 -8.40 9.53 24.02
N THR A 150 -8.11 8.81 22.93
CA THR A 150 -6.73 8.66 22.45
C THR A 150 -6.17 10.03 22.09
N GLY A 151 -5.20 10.48 22.89
CA GLY A 151 -4.57 11.78 22.75
C GLY A 151 -3.68 11.88 21.52
N TYR A 152 -3.45 13.10 21.05
CA TYR A 152 -2.54 13.41 19.94
C TYR A 152 -1.16 12.73 20.09
N TRP A 153 -0.61 12.69 21.31
CA TRP A 153 0.70 12.12 21.60
C TRP A 153 0.77 10.60 21.48
N GLU A 154 -0.29 9.88 21.83
CA GLU A 154 -0.36 8.43 21.68
C GLU A 154 -0.41 8.05 20.19
N LEU A 155 -1.25 8.76 19.42
CA LEU A 155 -1.30 8.61 17.96
C LEU A 155 0.06 8.91 17.34
N MET A 156 0.73 9.98 17.77
CA MET A 156 2.05 10.35 17.27
C MET A 156 3.08 9.24 17.54
N PHE A 157 3.14 8.71 18.76
CA PHE A 157 4.07 7.64 19.12
C PHE A 157 3.85 6.37 18.28
N VAL A 158 2.60 5.92 18.17
CA VAL A 158 2.26 4.73 17.38
C VAL A 158 2.58 4.94 15.90
N ASN A 159 2.34 6.13 15.36
CA ASN A 159 2.67 6.47 13.97
C ASN A 159 4.18 6.53 13.73
N ILE A 160 4.98 7.03 14.68
CA ILE A 160 6.45 7.04 14.59
C ILE A 160 6.99 5.60 14.56
N VAL A 161 6.49 4.73 15.45
CA VAL A 161 6.87 3.32 15.45
C VAL A 161 6.51 2.69 14.10
N ARG A 162 5.28 2.89 13.62
CA ARG A 162 4.81 2.38 12.32
C ARG A 162 5.69 2.84 11.16
N ALA A 163 6.03 4.13 11.14
CA ALA A 163 6.85 4.78 10.13
C ALA A 163 8.22 4.11 9.99
N VAL A 164 8.93 3.89 11.10
CA VAL A 164 10.22 3.22 11.09
C VAL A 164 10.10 1.80 10.54
N CYS A 165 9.05 1.06 10.93
CA CYS A 165 8.82 -0.31 10.46
C CYS A 165 8.48 -0.37 8.97
N GLN A 166 7.67 0.58 8.51
CA GLN A 166 7.28 0.73 7.11
C GLN A 166 8.51 0.95 6.23
N LEU A 167 9.49 1.72 6.70
CA LEU A 167 10.72 1.99 5.99
C LEU A 167 11.55 0.72 5.72
N PHE A 168 11.64 -0.19 6.70
CA PHE A 168 12.33 -1.47 6.51
C PHE A 168 11.76 -2.25 5.32
N LEU A 169 10.44 -2.38 5.23
CA LEU A 169 9.80 -3.08 4.11
C LEU A 169 9.94 -2.29 2.79
N MET A 170 9.76 -0.96 2.84
CA MET A 170 9.91 -0.06 1.70
C MET A 170 11.31 -0.14 1.05
N VAL A 171 12.36 -0.32 1.85
CA VAL A 171 13.75 -0.33 1.35
C VAL A 171 14.24 -1.75 1.06
N VAL A 172 13.97 -2.70 1.96
CA VAL A 172 14.60 -4.03 1.89
C VAL A 172 13.98 -4.90 0.80
N VAL A 173 12.66 -4.87 0.63
CA VAL A 173 11.97 -5.75 -0.34
C VAL A 173 12.40 -5.45 -1.79
N PRO A 174 12.45 -4.19 -2.27
CA PRO A 174 12.85 -3.91 -3.66
C PRO A 174 14.31 -4.24 -3.91
N ILE A 175 15.19 -3.98 -2.94
CA ILE A 175 16.61 -4.31 -3.05
C ILE A 175 16.79 -5.84 -3.12
N PHE A 176 16.08 -6.60 -2.27
CA PHE A 176 16.13 -8.06 -2.29
C PHE A 176 15.53 -8.65 -3.57
N ALA A 177 14.41 -8.11 -4.04
CA ALA A 177 13.76 -8.60 -5.24
C ALA A 177 14.57 -8.30 -6.52
N THR A 178 15.25 -7.14 -6.57
CA THR A 178 16.10 -6.76 -7.71
C THR A 178 17.46 -7.44 -7.69
N SER A 179 18.04 -7.74 -6.51
CA SER A 179 19.31 -8.48 -6.42
C SER A 179 19.24 -9.91 -6.97
N LEU A 180 18.03 -10.48 -7.06
CA LEU A 180 17.75 -11.80 -7.64
C LEU A 180 17.54 -11.77 -9.17
N MET A 181 17.72 -10.61 -9.80
CA MET A 181 17.39 -10.35 -11.21
C MET A 181 18.62 -9.87 -11.99
N GLU A 182 18.63 -10.19 -13.28
CA GLU A 182 19.57 -9.58 -14.23
C GLU A 182 19.35 -8.06 -14.29
N ALA A 183 20.42 -7.30 -14.54
CA ALA A 183 20.38 -5.84 -14.62
C ALA A 183 19.35 -5.31 -15.64
N SER A 184 19.11 -6.07 -16.72
CA SER A 184 18.08 -5.80 -17.73
C SER A 184 16.66 -5.77 -17.17
N ASN A 185 16.40 -6.51 -16.08
CA ASN A 185 15.09 -6.67 -15.46
C ASN A 185 14.90 -5.81 -14.20
N HIS A 186 15.92 -5.08 -13.71
CA HIS A 186 15.82 -4.28 -12.47
C HIS A 186 14.71 -3.24 -12.52
N ARG A 187 14.62 -2.48 -13.62
CA ARG A 187 13.56 -1.46 -13.78
C ARG A 187 12.17 -2.08 -13.76
N THR A 188 12.01 -3.18 -14.48
CA THR A 188 10.76 -3.95 -14.54
C THR A 188 10.37 -4.50 -13.18
N ALA A 189 11.31 -5.10 -12.46
CA ALA A 189 11.09 -5.67 -11.13
C ALA A 189 10.60 -4.61 -10.14
N SER A 190 11.27 -3.46 -10.09
CA SER A 190 10.86 -2.33 -9.24
C SER A 190 9.49 -1.77 -9.64
N ALA A 191 9.22 -1.65 -10.94
CA ALA A 191 7.92 -1.20 -11.42
C ALA A 191 6.80 -2.15 -10.97
N ILE A 192 6.98 -3.45 -11.21
CA ILE A 192 6.01 -4.49 -10.81
C ILE A 192 5.76 -4.48 -9.29
N LEU A 193 6.81 -4.35 -8.48
CA LEU A 193 6.67 -4.29 -7.03
C LEU A 193 5.87 -3.07 -6.57
N ASN A 194 6.24 -1.88 -7.02
CA ASN A 194 5.52 -0.66 -6.64
C ASN A 194 4.06 -0.72 -7.08
N MET A 195 3.79 -1.18 -8.31
CA MET A 195 2.43 -1.39 -8.79
C MET A 195 1.67 -2.38 -7.92
N THR A 196 2.28 -3.50 -7.56
CA THR A 196 1.64 -4.51 -6.69
C THR A 196 1.27 -3.93 -5.33
N ARG A 197 2.16 -3.13 -4.74
CA ARG A 197 1.92 -2.43 -3.48
C ARG A 197 0.77 -1.43 -3.60
N ASP A 198 0.77 -0.61 -4.63
CA ASP A 198 -0.24 0.44 -4.81
C ASP A 198 -1.63 -0.16 -5.10
N ILE A 199 -1.68 -1.26 -5.87
CA ILE A 199 -2.91 -2.05 -6.07
C ILE A 199 -3.39 -2.64 -4.74
N GLY A 200 -2.49 -3.22 -3.94
CA GLY A 200 -2.82 -3.70 -2.59
C GLY A 200 -3.39 -2.59 -1.72
N GLY A 201 -2.81 -1.39 -1.77
CA GLY A 201 -3.31 -0.22 -1.07
C GLY A 201 -4.72 0.18 -1.48
N ALA A 202 -4.97 0.30 -2.78
CA ALA A 202 -6.30 0.63 -3.30
C ALA A 202 -7.36 -0.42 -2.90
N VAL A 203 -7.01 -1.71 -2.96
CA VAL A 203 -7.90 -2.80 -2.50
C VAL A 203 -8.17 -2.67 -1.00
N GLY A 204 -7.14 -2.41 -0.18
CA GLY A 204 -7.29 -2.21 1.26
C GLY A 204 -8.23 -1.06 1.60
N ILE A 205 -8.04 0.10 0.97
CA ILE A 205 -8.91 1.27 1.13
C ILE A 205 -10.35 0.93 0.70
N ALA A 206 -10.53 0.29 -0.45
CA ALA A 206 -11.86 -0.07 -0.96
C ALA A 206 -12.62 -1.01 0.00
N CYS A 207 -11.94 -2.03 0.51
CA CYS A 207 -12.51 -2.96 1.50
C CYS A 207 -12.89 -2.24 2.79
N LEU A 208 -12.01 -1.39 3.33
CA LEU A 208 -12.26 -0.64 4.57
C LEU A 208 -13.38 0.38 4.39
N SER A 209 -13.36 1.14 3.30
CA SER A 209 -14.42 2.09 2.95
C SER A 209 -15.78 1.40 2.86
N THR A 210 -15.86 0.26 2.18
CA THR A 210 -17.10 -0.51 2.05
C THR A 210 -17.54 -1.17 3.35
N GLY A 211 -16.61 -1.60 4.21
CA GLY A 211 -16.94 -2.22 5.50
C GLY A 211 -17.34 -1.23 6.59
N ILE A 212 -16.77 -0.01 6.57
CA ILE A 212 -16.96 1.01 7.61
C ILE A 212 -18.20 1.88 7.34
N PHE A 213 -18.47 2.25 6.08
CA PHE A 213 -19.58 3.16 5.75
C PHE A 213 -21.00 2.61 6.03
N PRO A 214 -21.30 1.31 5.87
CA PRO A 214 -22.61 0.76 6.26
C PRO A 214 -22.89 0.91 7.76
N THR A 215 -21.85 0.82 8.58
CA THR A 215 -21.92 0.86 10.05
C THR A 215 -22.04 2.28 10.60
N LEU A 216 -21.62 3.28 9.82
CA LEU A 216 -21.70 4.71 10.14
C LEU A 216 -22.93 5.42 9.55
N ARG A 217 -23.89 4.68 8.97
CA ARG A 217 -25.24 5.21 8.73
C ARG A 217 -25.91 5.44 10.09
N LEU A 218 -25.61 6.59 10.70
CA LEU A 218 -26.39 7.14 11.81
C LEU A 218 -27.87 7.11 11.41
N PRO A 219 -28.76 6.67 12.32
CA PRO A 219 -30.20 6.74 12.09
C PRO A 219 -30.55 8.19 11.78
N ARG A 220 -31.31 8.38 10.70
CA ARG A 220 -31.85 9.69 10.30
C ARG A 220 -32.70 10.30 11.39
#